data_AF-A0A1A0WXA3-F1
#
_entry.id   AF-A0A1A0WXA3-F1
#
_cell.length_a   1.000
_cell.length_b   1.000
_cell.length_c   1.000
_cell.angle_alpha   90.00
_cell.angle_beta   90.00
_cell.angle_gamma   90.00
#
_symmetry.space_group_name_H-M   'P 1'
#
loop_
_entity.id
_entity.type
_entity.pdbx_description
1 polymer ?
#
loop_
_entity_poly.entity_id
_entity_poly.type
_entity_poly.pdbx_seq_one_letter_code
_entity_poly.pdbx_strand_id
1 'polypeptide(L)' 'MPFFLRRGAAVLTELVGLVDTGDLKVEIAQRVSLPELIKVHEEAEAGRLRGKVVVVPFGED' A
#
# COMPACT_ATOMS: atom_id res chain seq x y z
N MET A 1 -9.59 10.14 -22.14
CA MET A 1 -8.11 10.20 -22.15
C MET A 1 -7.59 9.10 -21.25
N PRO A 2 -6.91 8.06 -21.76
CA PRO A 2 -6.31 7.06 -20.89
C PRO A 2 -5.18 7.72 -20.07
N PHE A 3 -5.21 7.54 -18.75
CA PHE A 3 -4.10 7.94 -17.88
C PHE A 3 -3.04 6.84 -17.93
N PHE A 4 -1.81 7.20 -18.30
CA PHE A 4 -0.69 6.28 -18.32
C PHE A 4 0.16 6.48 -17.06
N LEU A 5 0.31 5.42 -16.28
CA LEU A 5 1.27 5.37 -15.17
C LEU A 5 2.69 5.26 -15.74
N ARG A 6 3.55 6.24 -15.45
CA ARG A 6 4.99 6.12 -15.72
C ARG A 6 5.57 5.11 -14.74
N ARG A 7 5.90 3.92 -15.24
CA ARG A 7 6.53 2.84 -14.46
C ARG A 7 8.03 2.83 -14.71
N GLY A 8 8.83 2.73 -13.66
CA GLY A 8 10.29 2.60 -13.78
C GLY A 8 10.99 2.82 -12.45
N ALA A 9 12.18 2.22 -12.29
CA ALA A 9 12.96 2.33 -11.06
C ALA A 9 13.28 3.79 -10.69
N ALA A 10 13.59 4.64 -11.67
CA ALA A 10 13.86 6.06 -11.43
C ALA A 10 12.67 6.82 -10.82
N VAL A 11 11.43 6.51 -11.24
CA VAL A 11 10.21 7.09 -10.64
C VAL A 11 10.05 6.61 -9.20
N LEU A 12 10.33 5.33 -8.95
CA LEU A 12 10.26 4.79 -7.60
C LEU A 12 11.30 5.43 -6.69
N THR A 13 12.53 5.63 -7.16
CA THR A 13 13.60 6.33 -6.42
C THR A 13 13.17 7.74 -6.02
N GLU A 14 12.54 8.50 -6.94
CA GLU A 14 12.01 9.83 -6.65
C GLU A 14 10.92 9.80 -5.58
N LEU A 15 9.94 8.89 -5.72
CA LEU A 15 8.86 8.74 -4.74
C LEU A 15 9.38 8.34 -3.35
N VAL A 16 10.36 7.44 -3.28
CA VAL A 16 11.00 7.05 -2.02
C VAL A 16 11.74 8.23 -1.40
N GLY A 17 12.47 9.02 -2.20
CA GLY A 17 13.13 10.23 -1.72
C GLY A 17 12.15 11.22 -1.06
N LEU A 18 10.96 11.41 -1.64
CA LEU A 18 9.91 12.25 -1.04
C LEU A 18 9.35 11.67 0.27
N VAL A 19 9.30 10.34 0.39
CA VAL A 19 8.90 9.69 1.66
C VAL A 19 9.98 9.88 2.72
N ASP A 20 11.25 9.74 2.34
CA ASP A 20 12.39 9.87 3.25
C ASP A 20 12.54 11.30 3.78
N THR A 21 12.28 12.32 2.96
CA THR A 21 12.27 13.72 3.41
C THR A 21 11.03 14.09 4.23
N GLY A 22 9.98 13.26 4.18
CA GLY A 22 8.69 13.52 4.81
C GLY A 22 7.74 14.41 3.98
N ASP A 23 8.14 14.78 2.76
CA ASP A 23 7.30 15.55 1.82
C ASP A 23 6.13 14.73 1.26
N LEU A 24 6.24 13.39 1.32
CA LEU A 24 5.17 12.46 1.00
C LEU A 24 4.94 11.47 2.15
N LYS A 25 3.73 11.46 2.71
CA LYS A 25 3.35 10.49 3.75
C LYS A 25 2.48 9.38 3.17
N VAL A 26 2.86 8.13 3.43
CA VAL A 26 2.03 6.96 3.12
C VAL A 26 1.14 6.65 4.33
N GLU A 27 -0.15 6.96 4.22
CA GLU A 27 -1.13 6.62 5.24
C GLU A 27 -1.50 5.13 5.17
N ILE A 28 -1.23 4.41 6.26
CA ILE A 28 -1.55 2.98 6.40
C ILE A 28 -2.81 2.85 7.25
N ALA A 29 -3.88 2.36 6.63
CA ALA A 29 -5.18 2.18 7.28
C ALA A 29 -5.20 0.97 8.21
N GLN A 30 -4.48 -0.09 7.86
CA GLN A 30 -4.33 -1.28 8.69
C GLN A 30 -3.06 -2.05 8.34
N ARG A 31 -2.55 -2.79 9.34
CA ARG A 31 -1.52 -3.83 9.19
C ARG A 31 -2.17 -5.17 9.50
N VAL A 32 -1.96 -6.16 8.64
CA VAL A 32 -2.51 -7.51 8.84
C VAL A 32 -1.41 -8.55 8.68
N SER A 33 -1.54 -9.68 9.36
CA SER A 33 -0.67 -10.83 9.10
C SER A 33 -1.02 -11.49 7.77
N LEU A 34 -0.05 -12.20 7.19
CA LEU A 34 -0.25 -12.90 5.91
C LEU A 34 -1.46 -13.86 5.89
N PRO A 35 -1.78 -14.60 6.97
CA PRO A 35 -3.00 -15.42 7.02
C PRO A 35 -4.31 -14.64 6.79
N GLU A 36 -4.36 -13.36 7.14
CA GLU A 36 -5.56 -12.51 7.00
C GLU A 36 -5.71 -11.94 5.58
N LEU A 37 -4.79 -12.23 4.66
CA LEU A 37 -4.79 -11.66 3.30
C LEU A 37 -6.07 -12.01 2.51
N ILE A 38 -6.63 -13.21 2.70
CA ILE A 38 -7.88 -13.62 2.04
C ILE A 38 -9.01 -12.65 2.39
N LYS A 39 -9.17 -12.37 3.68
CA LYS A 39 -10.18 -11.43 4.18
C LYS A 39 -9.96 -10.01 3.65
N VAL A 40 -8.71 -9.56 3.53
CA VAL A 40 -8.41 -8.25 2.93
C VAL A 40 -8.88 -8.17 1.47
N HIS A 41 -8.72 -9.24 0.69
CA HIS A 41 -9.24 -9.29 -0.68
C HIS A 41 -10.76 -9.23 -0.73
N GLU A 42 -11.45 -9.99 0.12
CA GLU A 42 -12.92 -9.98 0.19
C GLU A 42 -13.47 -8.58 0.55
N GLU A 43 -12.86 -7.91 1.53
CA GLU A 43 -13.24 -6.54 1.92
C GLU A 43 -12.93 -5.51 0.82
N ALA A 44 -11.85 -5.70 0.07
CA ALA A 44 -11.49 -4.83 -1.05
C ALA A 44 -12.46 -4.99 -2.23
N GLU A 45 -12.77 -6.22 -2.60
CA GLU A 45 -13.73 -6.55 -3.67
C GLU A 45 -15.12 -6.02 -3.34
N ALA A 46 -15.54 -6.13 -2.08
CA ALA A 46 -16.80 -5.58 -1.61
C ALA A 46 -16.81 -4.04 -1.44
N GLY A 47 -15.70 -3.35 -1.74
CA GLY A 47 -15.58 -1.90 -1.62
C GLY A 47 -15.59 -1.37 -0.18
N ARG A 48 -15.36 -2.25 0.81
CA ARG A 48 -15.33 -1.91 2.24
C ARG A 48 -13.94 -1.47 2.73
N LEU A 49 -12.91 -1.80 1.96
CA LEU A 49 -11.54 -1.40 2.28
C LEU A 49 -11.23 0.02 1.78
N ARG A 50 -10.90 0.92 2.71
CA ARG A 50 -10.40 2.28 2.40
C ARG A 50 -8.91 2.39 2.74
N GLY A 51 -8.15 3.08 1.91
CA GLY A 51 -6.74 3.35 2.14
C GLY A 51 -5.79 2.22 1.77
N LYS A 52 -4.59 2.20 2.37
CA LYS A 52 -3.55 1.19 2.12
C LYS A 52 -3.46 0.20 3.28
N VAL A 53 -3.24 -1.05 2.92
CA VAL A 53 -2.99 -2.16 3.86
C VAL A 53 -1.55 -2.60 3.68
N VAL A 54 -0.86 -2.79 4.80
CA VAL A 54 0.45 -3.45 4.82
C VAL A 54 0.24 -4.87 5.33
N VAL A 55 0.67 -5.84 4.55
CA VAL A 55 0.66 -7.25 4.94
C VAL A 55 2.04 -7.57 5.48
N VAL A 56 2.11 -8.08 6.70
CA VAL A 56 3.35 -8.52 7.34
C VAL A 56 3.44 -10.05 7.35
N PRO A 57 4.64 -10.65 7.26
CA PRO A 57 4.79 -12.10 7.17
C PRO A 57 4.17 -12.88 8.33
N PHE A 58 4.24 -12.33 9.54
CA PHE A 58 3.69 -12.86 10.79
C PHE A 58 3.07 -11.70 11.59
N GLY A 59 2.09 -11.98 12.46
CA GLY A 59 1.48 -10.94 13.30
C GLY A 59 2.52 -10.28 14.21
N GLU A 60 2.22 -9.08 14.70
CA GLU A 60 2.91 -8.59 15.90
C GLU A 60 2.57 -9.58 17.03
N ASP A 61 3.58 -10.05 17.76
CA ASP A 61 3.40 -10.90 18.95
C ASP A 61 2.49 -10.23 19.99
#